data_AF-A0A7G8J4A1-F1
#
_entry.id   AF-A0A7G8J4A1-F1
#
_cell.length_a   1.000
_cell.length_b   1.000
_cell.length_c   1.000
_cell.angle_alpha   90.00
_cell.angle_beta   90.00
_cell.angle_gamma   90.00
#
_symmetry.space_group_name_H-M   'P 1'
#
loop_
_entity.id
_entity.type
_entity.pdbx_description
1 polymer ?
#
loop_
_entity_poly.entity_id
_entity_poly.type
_entity_poly.pdbx_seq_one_letter_code
_entity_poly.pdbx_strand_id
1 'polypeptide(L)' 'MSDYEKLLEGLKKVLSIAKANGNKLFIENIERDIRALEAGKESPIIKKCLTPEERMPNDSEQQT' A
#
# COMPACT_ATOMS: atom_id res chain seq x y z
N MET A 1 1.35 17.06 0.18
CA MET A 1 1.28 15.64 -0.21
C MET A 1 0.28 14.95 0.70
N SER A 2 -0.74 14.34 0.13
CA SER A 2 -1.67 13.47 0.84
C SER A 2 -0.97 12.21 1.34
N ASP A 3 -1.54 11.55 2.33
CA ASP A 3 -0.97 10.29 2.85
C ASP A 3 -0.98 9.18 1.80
N TYR A 4 -1.94 9.24 0.87
CA TYR A 4 -1.98 8.41 -0.33
C TYR A 4 -0.76 8.62 -1.23
N GLU A 5 -0.40 9.87 -1.53
CA GLU A 5 0.76 10.18 -2.37
C GLU A 5 2.07 9.70 -1.74
N LYS A 6 2.22 9.89 -0.42
CA LYS A 6 3.40 9.40 0.34
C LYS A 6 3.49 7.88 0.31
N LEU A 7 2.36 7.18 0.48
CA LEU A 7 2.30 5.72 0.40
C LEU A 7 2.73 5.23 -0.99
N LEU A 8 2.19 5.83 -2.04
CA LEU A 8 2.49 5.46 -3.42
C LEU A 8 3.97 5.68 -3.74
N GLU A 9 4.55 6.79 -3.28
CA GLU A 9 5.98 7.08 -3.41
C GLU A 9 6.83 6.03 -2.66
N GLY A 10 6.44 5.69 -1.42
CA GLY A 10 7.08 4.63 -0.65
C GLY A 10 7.08 3.28 -1.36
N LEU A 11 5.92 2.87 -1.89
CA LEU A 11 5.78 1.63 -2.65
C LEU A 11 6.67 1.62 -3.91
N LYS A 12 6.74 2.72 -4.65
CA LYS A 12 7.60 2.85 -5.84
C LYS A 12 9.09 2.73 -5.46
N LYS A 13 9.50 3.30 -4.33
CA LYS A 13 10.87 3.16 -3.81
C LYS A 13 11.20 1.72 -3.44
N VAL A 14 10.31 1.05 -2.70
CA VAL A 14 10.49 -0.36 -2.31
C VAL A 14 10.51 -1.27 -3.54
N LEU A 15 9.66 -1.01 -4.54
CA LEU A 15 9.66 -1.75 -5.80
C LEU A 15 11.02 -1.68 -6.52
N SER A 16 11.65 -0.51 -6.55
CA SER A 16 12.97 -0.32 -7.15
C SER A 16 14.03 -1.20 -6.47
N ILE A 17 14.04 -1.21 -5.14
CA ILE A 17 14.95 -2.05 -4.34
C ILE A 17 14.66 -3.54 -4.55
N ALA A 18 13.38 -3.92 -4.58
CA ALA A 18 12.94 -5.29 -4.82
C ALA A 18 13.40 -5.82 -6.18
N LYS A 19 13.30 -4.99 -7.23
CA LYS A 19 13.78 -5.28 -8.59
C LYS A 19 15.28 -5.48 -8.64
N ALA A 20 16.06 -4.65 -7.94
CA ALA A 20 17.51 -4.80 -7.84
C ALA A 20 17.91 -6.14 -7.17
N ASN A 21 17.12 -6.60 -6.20
CA ASN A 21 17.40 -7.84 -5.46
C ASN A 21 16.79 -9.11 -6.10
N GLY A 22 16.03 -8.99 -7.19
CA GLY A 22 15.44 -10.13 -7.89
C GLY A 22 14.36 -10.89 -7.11
N ASN A 23 13.74 -10.28 -6.10
CA ASN A 23 12.70 -10.94 -5.30
C ASN A 23 11.34 -10.94 -6.04
N LYS A 24 11.17 -11.89 -6.95
CA LYS A 24 10.02 -11.95 -7.88
C LYS A 24 8.65 -11.88 -7.20
N LEU A 25 8.44 -12.65 -6.14
CA LEU A 25 7.15 -12.67 -5.42
C LEU A 25 6.85 -11.30 -4.79
N PHE A 26 7.86 -10.66 -4.22
CA PHE A 26 7.70 -9.35 -3.59
C PHE A 26 7.46 -8.24 -4.61
N ILE A 27 8.14 -8.29 -5.77
CA ILE A 27 7.93 -7.39 -6.90
C ILE A 27 6.48 -7.46 -7.39
N GLU A 28 5.99 -8.66 -7.70
CA GLU A 28 4.63 -8.88 -8.22
C GLU A 28 3.56 -8.36 -7.24
N ASN A 29 3.81 -8.54 -5.94
CA ASN A 29 2.95 -8.07 -4.87
C ASN A 29 2.86 -6.54 -4.83
N ILE A 30 4.00 -5.83 -4.83
CA ILE A 30 4.01 -4.36 -4.79
C ILE A 30 3.43 -3.77 -6.08
N GLU A 31 3.70 -4.36 -7.24
CA GLU A 31 3.12 -3.88 -8.50
C GLU A 31 1.60 -3.99 -8.51
N ARG A 32 1.04 -5.04 -7.89
CA ARG A 32 -0.41 -5.18 -7.74
C ARG A 32 -0.98 -4.10 -6.81
N ASP A 33 -0.29 -3.79 -5.72
CA ASP A 33 -0.72 -2.76 -4.77
C ASP A 33 -0.68 -1.36 -5.39
N ILE A 34 0.40 -1.02 -6.10
CA ILE A 34 0.53 0.24 -6.84
C ILE A 34 -0.62 0.39 -7.85
N ARG A 35 -0.91 -0.66 -8.65
CA ARG A 35 -2.03 -0.64 -9.61
C ARG A 35 -3.39 -0.44 -8.96
N ALA A 36 -3.62 -1.05 -7.80
CA ALA A 36 -4.87 -0.89 -7.06
C ALA A 36 -5.01 0.55 -6.56
N LEU A 37 -3.97 1.07 -5.93
CA LEU A 37 -3.92 2.44 -5.41
C LEU A 37 -4.12 3.46 -6.54
N GLU A 38 -3.38 3.35 -7.65
CA GLU A 38 -3.49 4.26 -8.80
C GLU A 38 -4.89 4.24 -9.43
N ALA A 39 -5.64 3.14 -9.28
CA ALA A 39 -7.04 3.02 -9.71
C ALA A 39 -8.06 3.54 -8.67
N GLY A 40 -7.61 4.18 -7.59
CA GLY A 40 -8.45 4.64 -6.48
C GLY A 40 -9.02 3.51 -5.63
N LYS A 41 -8.43 2.31 -5.70
CA LYS A 41 -8.84 1.13 -4.92
C LYS A 41 -7.87 0.92 -3.77
N GLU A 42 -8.36 0.34 -2.69
CA GLU A 42 -7.50 -0.04 -1.57
C GLU A 42 -6.49 -1.13 -1.97
N SER A 43 -5.31 -1.11 -1.34
CA SER A 43 -4.29 -2.14 -1.56
C SER A 43 -4.82 -3.51 -1.13
N PRO A 44 -4.86 -4.50 -2.03
CA PRO A 44 -5.36 -5.84 -1.74
C PRO A 44 -4.45 -6.62 -0.78
N ILE A 45 -3.16 -6.27 -0.69
CA ILE A 45 -2.22 -6.95 0.22
C ILE A 45 -2.21 -6.28 1.60
N ILE A 46 -2.22 -4.94 1.67
CA ILE A 46 -2.30 -4.22 2.95
C ILE A 46 -3.55 -4.72 3.71
N LYS A 47 -4.72 -4.81 3.07
CA LYS A 47 -5.92 -5.40 3.70
C LYS A 47 -5.71 -6.79 4.31
N LYS A 48 -4.88 -7.63 3.70
CA LYS A 48 -4.63 -8.99 4.18
C LYS A 48 -3.56 -9.04 5.27
N CYS A 49 -2.59 -8.13 5.23
CA CYS A 49 -1.51 -8.03 6.21
C CYS A 49 -1.89 -7.28 7.49
N LEU A 50 -2.91 -6.41 7.46
CA LEU A 50 -3.43 -5.74 8.65
C LEU A 50 -4.02 -6.77 9.63
N THR A 51 -3.69 -6.64 10.90
CA THR A 51 -4.41 -7.33 11.98
C THR A 51 -5.86 -6.83 12.03
N PRO A 52 -6.79 -7.56 12.66
CA PRO A 52 -8.16 -7.07 12.85
C PRO A 52 -8.24 -5.67 13.48
N GLU A 53 -7.31 -5.34 14.38
CA GLU A 53 -7.23 -4.04 15.04
C GLU A 53 -6.80 -2.94 14.05
N GLU A 54 -5.84 -3.23 13.17
CA GLU A 54 -5.38 -2.30 12.14
C GLU A 54 -6.36 -2.17 10.95
N ARG A 55 -7.34 -3.07 10.83
CA ARG A 55 -8.42 -3.00 9.82
C ARG A 55 -9.56 -2.07 10.23
N MET A 56 -9.67 -1.71 11.51
CA MET A 56 -10.67 -0.75 11.93
C MET A 56 -10.28 0.60 11.34
N PRO A 57 -11.14 1.25 10.53
CA PRO A 57 -10.89 2.65 10.19
C PRO A 57 -10.78 3.39 11.51
N ASN A 58 -9.71 4.17 11.70
CA ASN A 58 -9.69 5.10 12.82
C ASN A 58 -10.89 6.03 12.61
N ASP A 59 -11.93 5.87 13.42
CA ASP A 59 -13.08 6.77 13.54
C ASP A 59 -12.59 8.11 14.17
N SER A 60 -11.60 8.74 13.54
CA SER A 60 -11.08 10.06 13.90
C SER A 60 -11.41 11.12 12.84
N GLU A 61 -12.23 10.79 11.85
CA GLU A 61 -12.84 11.78 10.94
C GLU A 61 -14.35 11.96 11.19
N GLN A 62 -14.82 11.90 12.44
CA GLN A 62 -16.08 12.57 12.83
C GLN A 62 -16.03 13.06 14.28
N GLN A 63 -15.89 14.38 14.44
CA GLN A 63 -16.64 15.27 15.34
C GLN A 63 -15.96 16.65 15.28
N THR A 64 -16.50 17.58 14.47
CA THR A 64 -17.33 18.75 14.86
C THR A 64 -16.63 19.74 15.78
#